data_AF-A0A2W6VTQ6-F1
#
_entry.id   AF-A0A2W6VTQ6-F1
#
_cell.length_a   1.000
_cell.length_b   1.000
_cell.length_c   1.000
_cell.angle_alpha   90.00
_cell.angle_beta   90.00
_cell.angle_gamma   90.00
#
_symmetry.space_group_name_H-M   'P 1'
#
loop_
_entity.id
_entity.type
_entity.pdbx_description
1 polymer ?
#
loop_
_entity_poly.entity_id
_entity_poly.type
_entity_poly.pdbx_seq_one_letter_code
_entity_poly.pdbx_strand_id
1 'polypeptide(L)'
;MEVLFEAVHDRDSFVRFTQALAKERELASKIERDDPTRYCLDGALGWKNADIASFLHAGLSCLESSPEPEEVAWKTFADFLYCGKVVD
;
A
#
# COMPACT_ATOMS: atom_id res chain seq x y z
N MET A 1 -6.14 -8.35 2.05
CA MET A 1 -5.35 -7.45 1.19
C MET A 1 -4.54 -8.22 0.16
N GLU A 2 -3.63 -9.09 0.61
CA GLU A 2 -2.68 -9.84 -0.23
C GLU A 2 -3.32 -10.59 -1.41
N VAL A 3 -4.44 -11.29 -1.20
CA VAL A 3 -5.17 -11.96 -2.29
C VAL A 3 -5.58 -11.02 -3.42
N LEU A 4 -6.01 -9.79 -3.11
CA LEU A 4 -6.42 -8.81 -4.13
C LEU A 4 -5.21 -8.20 -4.83
N PHE A 5 -4.09 -8.06 -4.11
CA PHE A 5 -2.82 -7.60 -4.65
C PHE A 5 -2.25 -8.62 -5.68
N GLU A 6 -2.26 -9.91 -5.35
CA GLU A 6 -1.80 -10.97 -6.25
C GLU A 6 -2.70 -11.12 -7.48
N ALA A 7 -3.97 -10.76 -7.37
CA ALA A 7 -4.92 -10.85 -8.47
C ALA A 7 -4.83 -9.69 -9.49
N VAL A 8 -3.96 -8.69 -9.30
CA VAL A 8 -3.86 -7.55 -10.23
C VAL A 8 -3.14 -7.95 -11.52
N HIS A 9 -3.88 -7.91 -12.63
CA HIS A 9 -3.36 -8.17 -13.98
C HIS A 9 -3.94 -7.23 -15.05
N ASP A 10 -4.97 -6.47 -14.71
CA ASP A 10 -5.66 -5.52 -15.59
C ASP A 10 -6.15 -4.30 -14.81
N ARG A 11 -6.77 -3.35 -15.52
CA ARG A 11 -7.32 -2.13 -14.92
C ARG A 11 -8.38 -2.43 -13.85
N ASP A 12 -9.26 -3.38 -14.10
CA ASP A 12 -10.42 -3.60 -13.22
C ASP A 12 -10.02 -4.30 -11.92
N SER A 13 -9.09 -5.26 -12.00
CA SER A 13 -8.44 -5.87 -10.84
C SER A 13 -7.62 -4.84 -10.05
N PHE A 14 -6.90 -3.94 -10.72
CA PHE A 14 -6.18 -2.83 -10.07
C PHE A 14 -7.14 -1.88 -9.32
N VAL A 15 -8.26 -1.50 -9.94
CA VAL A 15 -9.27 -0.65 -9.28
C VAL A 15 -9.86 -1.34 -8.05
N ARG A 16 -10.18 -2.64 -8.13
CA ARG A 16 -10.70 -3.42 -6.99
C ARG A 16 -9.68 -3.48 -5.84
N PHE A 17 -8.42 -3.75 -6.16
CA PHE A 17 -7.33 -3.72 -5.18
C PHE A 17 -7.22 -2.34 -4.52
N THR A 18 -7.16 -1.27 -5.30
CA THR A 18 -6.98 0.10 -4.82
C THR A 18 -8.15 0.54 -3.93
N GLN A 19 -9.39 0.19 -4.30
CA GLN A 19 -10.57 0.45 -3.48
C GLN A 19 -10.52 -0.30 -2.14
N ALA A 20 -10.05 -1.55 -2.14
CA ALA A 20 -9.87 -2.31 -0.91
C ALA A 20 -8.77 -1.71 -0.03
N LEU A 21 -7.64 -1.30 -0.63
CA LEU A 21 -6.53 -0.65 0.06
C LEU A 21 -6.97 0.67 0.72
N ALA A 22 -7.71 1.50 0.00
CA ALA A 22 -8.26 2.75 0.53
C ALA A 22 -9.20 2.51 1.72
N LYS A 23 -10.15 1.57 1.58
CA LYS A 23 -11.07 1.20 2.68
C LYS A 23 -10.33 0.67 3.91
N GLU A 24 -9.27 -0.12 3.71
CA GLU A 24 -8.46 -0.61 4.81
C GLU A 24 -7.67 0.51 5.49
N ARG A 25 -7.11 1.48 4.72
CA ARG A 25 -6.47 2.66 5.30
C ARG A 25 -7.44 3.50 6.12
N GLU A 26 -8.65 3.73 5.61
CA GLU A 26 -9.69 4.47 6.34
C GLU A 26 -10.07 3.80 7.67
N LEU A 27 -10.15 2.45 7.68
CA LEU A 27 -10.39 1.69 8.90
C LEU A 27 -9.20 1.78 9.85
N ALA A 28 -7.97 1.62 9.35
CA ALA A 28 -6.75 1.78 10.14
C ALA A 28 -6.68 3.18 10.78
N SER A 29 -6.98 4.25 10.02
CA SER A 29 -7.02 5.61 10.56
C SER A 29 -8.08 5.82 11.64
N LYS A 30 -9.20 5.08 11.61
CA LYS A 30 -10.18 5.12 12.70
C LYS A 30 -9.60 4.49 13.96
N ILE A 31 -9.02 3.30 13.83
CA ILE A 31 -8.39 2.56 14.94
C ILE A 31 -7.24 3.38 15.57
N GLU A 32 -6.40 4.00 14.74
CA GLU A 32 -5.28 4.84 15.17
C GLU A 32 -5.73 6.06 15.98
N ARG A 33 -6.84 6.69 15.60
CA ARG A 33 -7.40 7.83 16.35
C ARG A 33 -7.98 7.43 17.70
N ASP A 34 -8.49 6.21 17.81
CA ASP A 34 -9.06 5.69 19.05
C ASP A 34 -7.98 5.24 20.04
N ASP A 35 -6.76 4.90 19.56
CA ASP A 35 -5.61 4.54 20.40
C ASP A 35 -4.27 5.09 19.84
N PRO A 36 -4.04 6.42 19.91
CA PRO A 36 -2.89 7.06 19.28
C PRO A 36 -1.56 6.70 19.95
N THR A 37 -1.57 6.32 21.22
CA THR A 37 -0.34 5.93 21.94
C THR A 37 0.16 4.58 21.45
N ARG A 38 -0.74 3.65 21.13
CA ARG A 38 -0.38 2.34 20.57
C ARG A 38 0.16 2.44 19.15
N TYR A 39 -0.40 3.33 18.33
CA TYR A 39 -0.06 3.48 16.91
C TYR A 39 0.84 4.70 16.65
N CYS A 40 1.78 4.94 17.55
CA CYS A 40 2.71 6.08 17.45
C CYS A 40 3.92 5.84 16.52
N LEU A 41 4.17 4.58 16.15
CA LEU A 41 5.27 4.17 15.25
C LEU A 41 4.71 3.56 13.97
N ASP A 42 3.90 2.51 14.09
CA ASP A 42 3.23 1.85 12.98
C ASP A 42 1.73 2.18 12.99
N GLY A 43 1.11 2.14 11.81
CA GLY A 43 -0.34 2.22 11.64
C GLY A 43 -1.06 0.92 12.02
N ALA A 44 -2.37 1.04 12.23
CA ALA A 44 -3.20 -0.13 12.50
C ALA A 44 -3.29 -1.05 11.26
N LEU A 45 -3.71 -2.31 11.45
CA LEU A 45 -3.89 -3.30 10.37
C LEU A 45 -2.60 -3.62 9.58
N GLY A 46 -1.44 -3.51 10.24
CA GLY A 46 -0.14 -3.82 9.65
C GLY A 46 0.34 -2.80 8.63
N TRP A 47 -0.10 -1.55 8.76
CA TRP A 47 0.44 -0.44 7.99
C TRP A 47 1.76 0.00 8.62
N LYS A 48 2.86 -0.07 7.86
CA LYS A 48 4.15 0.51 8.27
C LYS A 48 4.17 2.01 8.10
N ASN A 49 3.57 2.49 7.01
CA ASN A 49 3.55 3.90 6.68
C ASN A 49 2.14 4.48 6.79
N ALA A 50 1.84 5.12 7.92
CA ALA A 50 0.51 5.68 8.19
C ALA A 50 0.28 7.06 7.56
N ASP A 51 1.36 7.81 7.29
CA ASP A 51 1.33 9.10 6.62
C ASP A 51 1.67 8.99 5.13
N ILE A 52 1.25 10.01 4.37
CA ILE A 52 1.40 10.00 2.91
C ILE A 52 2.86 10.09 2.44
N ALA A 53 3.75 10.78 3.17
CA ALA A 53 5.13 10.95 2.75
C ALA A 53 5.88 9.62 2.89
N SER A 54 5.81 8.99 4.06
CA SER A 54 6.44 7.68 4.30
C SER A 54 5.87 6.62 3.34
N PHE A 55 4.55 6.65 3.08
CA PHE A 55 3.90 5.73 2.13
C PHE A 55 4.47 5.86 0.71
N LEU A 56 4.65 7.08 0.22
CA LEU A 56 5.19 7.31 -1.12
C LEU A 56 6.68 6.95 -1.20
N HIS A 57 7.46 7.24 -0.16
CA HIS A 57 8.88 6.86 -0.10
C HIS A 57 9.07 5.34 -0.11
N ALA A 58 8.28 4.60 0.68
CA ALA A 58 8.29 3.14 0.68
C ALA A 58 7.81 2.55 -0.66
N GLY A 59 6.85 3.20 -1.33
CA GLY A 59 6.45 2.80 -2.67
C GLY A 59 7.57 2.97 -3.70
N LEU A 60 8.29 4.11 -3.64
CA LEU A 60 9.40 4.41 -4.54
C LEU A 60 10.58 3.44 -4.37
N SER A 61 10.94 3.07 -3.14
CA SER A 61 12.07 2.17 -2.88
C SER A 61 11.92 0.81 -3.58
N CYS A 62 10.69 0.32 -3.71
CA CYS A 62 10.39 -0.92 -4.46
C CYS A 62 10.55 -0.77 -5.97
N LEU A 63 10.25 0.40 -6.53
CA LEU A 63 10.43 0.67 -7.96
C LEU A 63 11.91 0.86 -8.29
N GLU A 64 12.65 1.57 -7.45
CA GLU A 64 14.09 1.83 -7.63
C GLU A 64 14.94 0.55 -7.50
N SER A 65 14.45 -0.44 -6.75
CA SER A 65 15.13 -1.72 -6.56
C SER A 65 14.89 -2.74 -7.69
N SER A 66 13.94 -2.46 -8.59
CA SER A 66 13.62 -3.34 -9.72
C SER A 66 14.20 -2.81 -11.03
N PRO A 67 14.72 -3.68 -11.92
CA PRO A 67 15.10 -3.25 -13.26
C PRO A 67 13.86 -2.68 -13.99
N GLU A 68 14.06 -1.62 -14.78
CA GLU A 68 12.97 -1.04 -15.58
C GLU A 68 12.36 -2.12 -16.49
N PRO A 69 11.05 -2.40 -16.37
CA PRO A 69 10.40 -3.36 -17.24
C PRO A 69 10.22 -2.75 -18.64
N GLU A 70 10.23 -3.61 -19.66
CA GLU A 70 10.04 -3.23 -21.06
C GLU A 70 8.62 -2.66 -21.32
N GLU A 71 7.64 -3.02 -20.47
CA GLU A 71 6.27 -2.50 -20.47
C GLU A 71 5.76 -2.29 -19.04
N VAL A 72 5.09 -1.17 -18.76
CA VAL A 72 4.49 -0.88 -17.46
C VAL A 72 3.16 -1.63 -17.33
N ALA A 73 3.12 -2.65 -16.48
CA ALA A 73 1.92 -3.42 -16.19
C ALA A 73 1.10 -2.78 -15.05
N TRP A 74 -0.20 -3.10 -14.99
CA TRP A 74 -1.04 -2.74 -13.84
C TRP A 74 -0.51 -3.28 -12.50
N LYS A 75 0.21 -4.40 -12.55
CA LYS A 75 0.88 -4.99 -11.40
C LYS A 75 1.97 -4.07 -10.83
N THR A 76 2.73 -3.35 -11.67
CA THR A 76 3.74 -2.38 -11.21
C THR A 76 3.14 -1.29 -10.33
N PHE A 77 1.96 -0.77 -10.68
CA PHE A 77 1.25 0.19 -9.82
C PHE A 77 0.74 -0.43 -8.52
N ALA A 78 0.31 -1.69 -8.57
CA ALA A 78 -0.10 -2.41 -7.36
C ALA A 78 1.09 -2.68 -6.43
N ASP A 79 2.25 -3.02 -6.98
CA ASP A 79 3.50 -3.23 -6.22
C ASP A 79 3.92 -1.95 -5.53
N PHE A 80 3.92 -0.81 -6.24
CA PHE A 80 4.16 0.51 -5.66
C PHE A 80 3.25 0.79 -4.45
N LEU A 81 1.94 0.59 -4.61
CA LEU A 81 0.98 0.87 -3.53
C LEU A 81 1.10 -0.12 -2.37
N TYR A 82 1.36 -1.40 -2.65
CA TYR A 82 1.50 -2.42 -1.62
C TYR A 82 2.79 -2.24 -0.82
N CYS A 83 3.90 -1.90 -1.49
CA CYS A 83 5.14 -1.52 -0.83
C CYS A 83 4.97 -0.32 0.09
N GLY A 84 4.26 0.71 -0.37
CA GLY A 84 3.90 1.84 0.47
C GLY A 84 3.22 1.42 1.78
N LYS A 85 2.46 0.32 1.79
CA LYS A 85 1.85 -0.21 3.02
C LYS A 85 2.83 -0.97 3.91
N VAL A 86 3.64 -1.88 3.36
CA VAL A 86 4.29 -2.97 4.13
C VAL A 86 5.80 -2.84 4.32
N VAL A 87 6.46 -1.98 3.55
CA VAL A 87 7.91 -1.77 3.62
C VAL A 87 8.23 -0.71 4.68
N ASP A 88 9.23 -0.99 5.52
CA ASP A 88 9.77 -0.06 6.53
C ASP A 88 10.67 1.01 5.89
#